data_AF-A0A957HK88-F1
#
_entry.id   AF-A0A957HK88-F1
#
_cell.length_a   1.000
_cell.length_b   1.000
_cell.length_c   1.000
_cell.angle_alpha   90.00
_cell.angle_beta   90.00
_cell.angle_gamma   90.00
#
_symmetry.space_group_name_H-M   'P 1'
#
loop_
_entity.id
_entity.type
_entity.pdbx_description
1 polymer ?
#
loop_
_entity_poly.entity_id
_entity_poly.type
_entity_poly.pdbx_seq_one_letter_code
_entity_poly.pdbx_strand_id
1 'polypeptide(L)'
;VGNWAERRGLGYTTFIDLSQKQEVYDLVQKAVSEVNESLPPNGRVRRFVLMHKEFDADEEEMTRSRKLKRNVLYTKYDDIITGLYNGSDRVDVRATVQYQDGSTSVVETAVKIASLF
;
A
#
# COMPACT_ATOMS: atom_id res chain seq x y z
N VAL A 1 -5.87 8.60 -4.93
CA VAL A 1 -5.46 9.63 -3.93
C VAL A 1 -4.58 10.75 -4.53
N GLY A 2 -3.98 10.60 -5.71
CA GLY A 2 -3.14 11.66 -6.32
C GLY A 2 -3.84 13.03 -6.44
N ASN A 3 -5.02 13.09 -7.05
CA ASN A 3 -5.77 14.35 -7.15
C ASN A 3 -6.11 14.99 -5.79
N TRP A 4 -6.32 14.18 -4.75
CA TRP A 4 -6.54 14.68 -3.38
C TRP A 4 -5.27 15.33 -2.82
N ALA A 5 -4.10 14.72 -3.06
CA ALA A 5 -2.81 15.24 -2.63
C ALA A 5 -2.49 16.56 -3.34
N GLU A 6 -2.68 16.62 -4.66
CA GLU A 6 -2.50 17.84 -5.47
C GLU A 6 -3.35 19.01 -4.97
N ARG A 7 -4.66 18.77 -4.72
CA ARG A 7 -5.57 19.80 -4.18
C ARG A 7 -5.15 20.31 -2.80
N ARG A 8 -4.34 19.57 -2.06
CA ARG A 8 -3.80 19.95 -0.76
C ARG A 8 -2.37 20.50 -0.83
N GLY A 9 -1.81 20.66 -2.03
CA GLY A 9 -0.44 21.12 -2.23
C GLY A 9 0.62 20.10 -1.80
N LEU A 10 0.26 18.82 -1.68
CA LEU A 10 1.20 17.76 -1.35
C LEU A 10 1.93 17.31 -2.61
N GLY A 11 3.16 17.79 -2.78
CA GLY A 11 4.03 17.40 -3.90
C GLY A 11 4.50 15.95 -3.77
N TYR A 12 4.46 15.21 -4.88
CA TYR A 12 5.01 13.86 -4.98
C TYR A 12 5.59 13.61 -6.38
N THR A 13 6.60 12.74 -6.47
CA THR A 13 7.28 12.44 -7.76
C THR A 13 6.99 11.03 -8.27
N THR A 14 6.64 10.11 -7.38
CA THR A 14 6.42 8.70 -7.71
C THR A 14 5.23 8.16 -6.92
N PHE A 15 4.71 7.00 -7.34
CA PHE A 15 3.65 6.32 -6.59
C PHE A 15 4.11 5.93 -5.18
N ILE A 16 5.35 5.46 -5.03
CA ILE A 16 5.94 5.12 -3.73
C ILE A 16 5.94 6.33 -2.81
N ASP A 17 6.48 7.46 -3.29
CA ASP A 17 6.53 8.69 -2.51
C ASP A 17 5.13 9.09 -2.04
N LEU A 18 4.16 9.12 -2.95
CA LEU A 18 2.77 9.42 -2.60
C LEU A 18 2.18 8.42 -1.59
N SER A 19 2.31 7.12 -1.83
CA SER A 19 1.66 6.10 -1.00
C SER A 19 2.28 6.00 0.39
N GLN A 20 3.55 6.40 0.55
CA GLN A 20 4.22 6.40 1.84
C GLN A 20 4.11 7.72 2.62
N LYS A 21 3.44 8.75 2.08
CA LYS A 21 3.20 10.00 2.82
C LYS A 21 2.32 9.77 4.04
N GLN A 22 2.67 10.41 5.16
CA GLN A 22 1.92 10.32 6.40
C GLN A 22 0.47 10.80 6.21
N GLU A 23 0.26 11.87 5.44
CA GLU A 23 -1.05 12.44 5.18
C GLU A 23 -1.97 11.48 4.42
N VAL A 24 -1.39 10.62 3.56
CA VAL A 24 -2.14 9.58 2.85
C VAL A 24 -2.48 8.42 3.78
N TYR A 25 -1.56 8.02 4.66
CA TYR A 25 -1.86 7.07 5.73
C TYR A 25 -2.97 7.59 6.63
N ASP A 26 -2.93 8.83 7.08
CA ASP A 26 -3.95 9.43 7.95
C ASP A 26 -5.33 9.47 7.26
N LEU A 27 -5.36 9.84 5.97
CA LEU A 27 -6.57 9.84 5.17
C LEU A 27 -7.21 8.44 5.11
N VAL A 28 -6.41 7.42 4.77
CA VAL A 28 -6.90 6.05 4.64
C VAL A 28 -7.25 5.47 6.00
N GLN A 29 -6.43 5.73 7.03
CA GLN A 29 -6.67 5.28 8.40
C GLN A 29 -8.02 5.79 8.90
N LYS A 30 -8.35 7.07 8.67
CA LYS A 30 -9.65 7.63 9.02
C LYS A 30 -10.80 6.86 8.35
N ALA A 31 -10.71 6.64 7.05
CA ALA A 31 -11.75 5.91 6.31
C ALA A 31 -11.90 4.44 6.79
N VAL A 32 -10.78 3.76 7.06
CA VAL A 32 -10.80 2.39 7.60
C VAL A 32 -11.39 2.35 9.00
N SER A 33 -11.08 3.33 9.85
CA SER A 33 -11.66 3.45 11.19
C SER A 33 -13.18 3.63 11.13
N GLU A 34 -13.68 4.52 10.27
CA GLU A 34 -15.12 4.72 10.06
C GLU A 34 -15.81 3.43 9.60
N VAL A 35 -15.21 2.68 8.67
CA VAL A 35 -15.75 1.38 8.25
C VAL A 35 -15.71 0.36 9.38
N ASN A 36 -14.63 0.33 10.17
CA ASN A 36 -14.49 -0.59 11.30
C ASN A 36 -15.59 -0.43 12.37
N GLU A 37 -16.17 0.77 12.53
CA GLU A 37 -17.30 1.01 13.44
C GLU A 37 -18.53 0.20 13.03
N SER A 38 -18.72 -0.03 11.73
CA SER A 38 -19.84 -0.81 11.18
C SER A 38 -19.61 -2.32 11.21
N LEU A 39 -18.38 -2.77 11.50
CA LEU A 39 -17.99 -4.17 11.43
C LEU A 39 -18.02 -4.86 12.82
N PRO A 40 -18.41 -6.15 12.88
CA PRO A 40 -18.28 -6.94 14.10
C PRO A 40 -16.79 -7.07 14.50
N PRO A 41 -16.48 -7.28 15.79
CA PRO A 41 -15.09 -7.27 16.28
C PRO A 41 -14.12 -8.20 15.53
N ASN A 42 -14.59 -9.34 15.03
CA ASN A 42 -13.79 -10.30 14.26
C ASN A 42 -13.58 -9.90 12.79
N GLY A 43 -14.38 -8.97 12.27
CA GLY A 43 -14.27 -8.45 10.89
C GLY A 43 -13.46 -7.16 10.78
N ARG A 44 -13.12 -6.52 11.90
CA ARG A 44 -12.39 -5.24 11.91
C ARG A 44 -10.96 -5.39 11.43
N VAL A 45 -10.54 -4.47 10.57
CA VAL A 45 -9.15 -4.33 10.15
C VAL A 45 -8.34 -3.84 11.35
N ARG A 46 -7.31 -4.61 11.74
CA ARG A 46 -6.42 -4.24 12.85
C ARG A 46 -5.18 -3.47 12.37
N ARG A 47 -4.65 -3.93 11.24
CA ARG A 47 -3.43 -3.40 10.62
C ARG A 47 -3.56 -3.41 9.12
N PHE A 48 -2.93 -2.44 8.46
CA PHE A 48 -2.90 -2.36 7.01
C PHE A 48 -1.61 -1.71 6.52
N VAL A 49 -1.32 -1.89 5.23
CA VAL A 49 -0.26 -1.19 4.52
C VAL A 49 -0.84 -0.45 3.33
N LEU A 50 -0.19 0.64 2.92
CA LEU A 50 -0.39 1.20 1.59
C LEU A 50 0.71 0.65 0.68
N MET A 51 0.29 -0.07 -0.38
CA MET A 51 1.24 -0.71 -1.29
C MET A 51 2.17 0.33 -1.94
N HIS A 52 3.40 -0.06 -2.19
CA HIS A 52 4.42 0.75 -2.86
C HIS A 52 4.27 0.70 -4.39
N LYS A 53 3.46 -0.20 -4.94
CA LYS A 53 3.06 -0.23 -6.35
C LYS A 53 1.61 -0.66 -6.51
N GLU A 54 1.03 -0.32 -7.65
CA GLU A 54 -0.24 -0.91 -8.07
C GLU A 54 -0.03 -2.36 -8.48
N PHE A 55 -1.06 -3.18 -8.29
CA PHE A 55 -1.05 -4.55 -8.77
C PHE A 55 -1.15 -4.57 -10.30
N ASP A 56 -0.38 -5.44 -10.94
CA ASP A 56 -0.27 -5.50 -12.41
C ASP A 56 -0.78 -6.85 -12.96
N ALA A 57 -1.58 -6.78 -14.04
CA ALA A 57 -2.05 -7.98 -14.74
C ALA A 57 -0.93 -8.67 -15.53
N ASP A 58 0.05 -7.90 -16.04
CA ASP A 58 1.18 -8.42 -16.81
C ASP A 58 2.22 -9.10 -15.90
N GLU A 59 2.28 -8.71 -14.62
CA GLU A 59 3.02 -9.43 -13.57
C GLU A 59 2.21 -10.55 -12.90
N GLU A 60 1.05 -10.89 -13.48
CA GLU A 60 0.11 -11.91 -13.01
C GLU A 60 -0.47 -11.71 -11.60
N GLU A 61 -0.35 -10.51 -11.02
CA GLU A 61 -0.87 -10.19 -9.69
C GLU A 61 -2.41 -10.08 -9.69
N MET A 62 -2.98 -9.78 -10.86
CA MET A 62 -4.41 -9.76 -11.10
C MET A 62 -4.77 -10.30 -12.48
N THR A 63 -6.06 -10.55 -12.70
CA THR A 63 -6.62 -10.73 -14.05
C THR A 63 -6.75 -9.38 -14.75
N ARG A 64 -6.84 -9.37 -16.10
CA ARG A 64 -7.19 -8.15 -16.86
C ARG A 64 -8.53 -7.54 -16.44
N SER A 65 -9.41 -8.33 -15.83
CA SER A 65 -10.68 -7.89 -15.22
C SER A 65 -10.54 -7.41 -13.77
N ARG A 66 -9.31 -7.17 -13.28
CA ARG A 66 -8.98 -6.66 -11.94
C ARG A 66 -9.31 -7.60 -10.76
N LYS A 67 -9.41 -8.90 -11.00
CA LYS A 67 -9.50 -9.89 -9.91
C LYS A 67 -8.10 -10.26 -9.42
N LEU A 68 -7.84 -10.10 -8.13
CA LEU A 68 -6.55 -10.43 -7.53
C LEU A 68 -6.27 -11.94 -7.56
N LYS A 69 -5.06 -12.34 -7.97
CA LYS A 69 -4.59 -13.72 -7.89
C LYS A 69 -3.90 -13.96 -6.54
N ARG A 70 -4.68 -14.32 -5.52
CA ARG A 70 -4.21 -14.42 -4.13
C ARG A 70 -2.95 -15.27 -3.93
N ASN A 71 -2.85 -16.42 -4.58
CA ASN A 71 -1.68 -17.30 -4.44
C ASN A 71 -0.38 -16.62 -4.91
N VAL A 72 -0.45 -15.84 -5.99
CA VAL A 72 0.69 -15.07 -6.51
C VAL A 72 1.07 -13.96 -5.54
N LEU A 73 0.07 -13.23 -5.04
CA LEU A 73 0.28 -12.15 -4.07
C LEU A 73 0.86 -12.66 -2.75
N TYR A 74 0.41 -13.80 -2.25
CA TYR A 74 0.93 -14.40 -1.01
C TYR A 74 2.40 -14.76 -1.12
N THR A 75 2.83 -15.34 -2.24
CA THR A 75 4.26 -15.63 -2.45
C THR A 75 5.07 -14.35 -2.63
N LYS A 76 4.56 -13.39 -3.41
CA LYS A 76 5.34 -12.20 -3.78
C LYS A 76 5.47 -11.17 -2.66
N TYR A 77 4.47 -11.08 -1.80
CA TYR A 77 4.40 -10.11 -0.71
C TYR A 77 4.44 -10.80 0.66
N ASP A 78 5.06 -11.97 0.75
CA ASP A 78 5.16 -12.76 1.99
C ASP A 78 5.76 -11.95 3.14
N ASP A 79 6.80 -11.16 2.88
CA ASP A 79 7.43 -10.29 3.88
C ASP A 79 6.45 -9.26 4.45
N ILE A 80 5.64 -8.64 3.59
CA ILE A 80 4.62 -7.65 3.99
C ILE A 80 3.53 -8.34 4.81
N ILE A 81 3.07 -9.52 4.36
CA ILE A 81 2.02 -10.28 5.03
C ILE A 81 2.51 -10.74 6.40
N THR A 82 3.70 -11.30 6.47
CA THR A 82 4.37 -11.69 7.72
C THR A 82 4.51 -10.50 8.65
N GLY A 83 4.93 -9.34 8.13
CA GLY A 83 5.01 -8.08 8.89
C GLY A 83 3.68 -7.67 9.52
N LEU A 84 2.57 -7.79 8.77
CA LEU A 84 1.23 -7.50 9.27
C LEU A 84 0.84 -8.38 10.46
N TYR A 85 1.26 -9.65 10.47
CA TYR A 85 0.93 -10.61 11.52
C TYR A 85 1.91 -10.59 12.71
N ASN A 86 3.19 -10.31 12.49
CA ASN A 86 4.23 -10.49 13.50
C ASN A 86 4.45 -9.27 14.43
N GLY A 87 3.77 -8.13 14.20
CA GLY A 87 3.94 -6.93 15.02
C GLY A 87 4.98 -5.93 14.50
N SER A 88 5.47 -6.11 13.28
CA SER A 88 6.37 -5.13 12.67
C SER A 88 5.65 -3.81 12.37
N ASP A 89 6.36 -2.70 12.53
CA ASP A 89 5.87 -1.36 12.15
C ASP A 89 6.26 -0.95 10.73
N ARG A 90 7.18 -1.71 10.11
CA ARG A 90 7.67 -1.48 8.75
C ARG A 90 8.19 -2.77 8.13
N VAL A 91 8.23 -2.82 6.79
CA VAL A 91 8.86 -3.88 6.00
C VAL A 91 9.68 -3.24 4.89
N ASP A 92 10.95 -3.61 4.79
CA ASP A 92 11.81 -3.13 3.71
C ASP A 92 11.52 -3.94 2.43
N VAL A 93 11.33 -3.24 1.32
CA VAL A 93 10.99 -3.83 0.03
C VAL A 93 11.85 -3.24 -1.07
N ARG A 94 12.13 -4.05 -2.09
CA ARG A 94 12.73 -3.60 -3.34
C ARG A 94 11.64 -3.40 -4.37
N ALA A 95 11.57 -2.20 -4.92
CA ALA A 95 10.54 -1.82 -5.87
C ALA A 95 11.15 -1.18 -7.12
N THR A 96 10.65 -1.55 -8.29
CA THR A 96 10.97 -0.84 -9.53
C THR A 96 10.10 0.41 -9.60
N VAL A 97 10.75 1.58 -9.61
CA VAL A 97 10.12 2.89 -9.73
C VAL A 97 10.23 3.38 -11.16
N GLN A 98 9.10 3.81 -11.72
CA GLN A 98 9.07 4.62 -12.94
C GLN A 98 8.93 6.09 -12.53
N TYR A 99 9.86 6.93 -12.98
CA TYR A 99 9.80 8.37 -12.77
C TYR A 99 8.99 9.06 -13.86
N GLN A 100 8.60 10.32 -13.61
CA GLN A 100 7.82 11.13 -14.55
C GLN A 100 8.54 11.38 -15.88
N ASP A 101 9.87 11.27 -15.92
CA ASP A 101 10.69 11.39 -17.12
C ASP A 101 10.79 10.09 -17.93
N GLY A 102 10.13 9.01 -17.48
CA GLY A 102 10.13 7.70 -18.13
C GLY A 102 11.31 6.80 -17.73
N SER A 103 12.25 7.28 -16.91
CA SER A 103 13.35 6.45 -16.41
C SER A 103 12.86 5.43 -15.38
N THR A 104 13.56 4.29 -15.30
CA THR A 104 13.33 3.25 -14.30
C THR A 104 14.52 3.08 -13.38
N SER A 105 14.26 2.95 -12.08
CA SER A 105 15.28 2.55 -11.11
C SER A 105 14.71 1.56 -10.10
N VAL A 106 15.52 0.62 -9.65
CA VAL A 106 15.18 -0.18 -8.47
C VAL A 106 15.51 0.63 -7.23
N VAL A 107 14.52 0.83 -6.37
CA VAL A 107 14.65 1.58 -5.11
C VAL A 107 14.35 0.63 -3.96
N GLU A 108 15.21 0.68 -2.93
CA GLU A 108 14.91 0.10 -1.62
C GLU A 108 14.07 1.12 -0.86
N THR A 109 12.87 0.72 -0.44
CA THR A 109 11.96 1.56 0.34
C THR A 109 11.40 0.78 1.51
N ALA A 110 11.10 1.46 2.60
CA ALA A 110 10.31 0.89 3.69
C ALA A 110 8.82 1.12 3.40
N VAL A 111 8.01 0.06 3.52
CA VAL A 111 6.56 0.16 3.59
C VAL A 111 6.17 0.22 5.06
N LYS A 112 5.43 1.25 5.45
CA LYS A 112 4.92 1.40 6.81
C LYS A 112 3.74 0.45 7.05
N ILE A 113 3.68 -0.15 8.23
CA ILE A 113 2.50 -0.86 8.72
C ILE A 113 1.74 0.05 9.68
N ALA A 114 0.50 0.39 9.33
CA ALA A 114 -0.37 1.17 10.19
C ALA A 114 -1.16 0.24 11.11
N SER A 115 -1.15 0.52 12.41
CA SER A 115 -1.96 -0.16 13.42
C SER A 115 -3.12 0.74 13.86
N LEU A 116 -4.29 0.14 14.08
CA LEU A 116 -5.51 0.84 14.50
C LEU A 116 -5.84 0.67 15.99
N PHE A 117 -5.35 -0.41 16.61
CA PHE A 117 -5.52 -0.75 18.03
C PHE A 117 -4.58 -1.89 18.43
#